data_AF-A0A1X7U6A0-F1
#
_entry.id   AF-A0A1X7U6A0-F1
#
_cell.length_a   1.000
_cell.length_b   1.000
_cell.length_c   1.000
_cell.angle_alpha   90.00
_cell.angle_beta   90.00
_cell.angle_gamma   90.00
#
_symmetry.space_group_name_H-M   'P 1'
#
loop_
_entity.id
_entity.type
_entity.pdbx_description
1 polymer ?
#
loop_
_entity_poly.entity_id
_entity_poly.type
_entity_poly.pdbx_seq_one_letter_code
_entity_poly.pdbx_strand_id
1 'polypeptide(L)'
;MINDLLLPKGILIWVCASTHRLDPFVHDGLKLVIRSYSYCVPSPNYVWHIDGNHKLIRWRIVIRGGIDDYSRVIVALKLSTDNCAHKMLSCFENCVF
;
A
#
# COMPACT_ATOMS: atom_id res chain seq x y z
N MET A 1 -0.36 -18.14 -0.78
CA MET A 1 -1.39 -18.04 0.28
C MET A 1 -2.30 -16.83 0.12
N ILE A 2 -1.81 -15.58 0.09
CA ILE A 2 -2.72 -14.41 0.00
C ILE A 2 -3.33 -14.22 -1.40
N ASN A 3 -2.55 -14.51 -2.45
CA ASN A 3 -3.02 -14.42 -3.84
C ASN A 3 -4.12 -15.46 -4.14
N ASP A 4 -3.99 -16.67 -3.57
CA ASP A 4 -4.93 -17.78 -3.79
C ASP A 4 -6.33 -17.52 -3.19
N LEU A 5 -6.41 -16.65 -2.18
CA LEU A 5 -7.65 -16.27 -1.48
C LEU A 5 -8.39 -15.09 -2.14
N LEU A 6 -7.69 -14.28 -2.93
CA LEU A 6 -8.21 -13.00 -3.46
C LEU A 6 -8.44 -13.01 -4.98
N LEU A 7 -7.77 -13.91 -5.71
CA LEU A 7 -8.04 -14.17 -7.13
C LEU A 7 -9.50 -14.54 -7.44
N PRO A 8 -10.21 -15.36 -6.64
CA PRO A 8 -11.63 -15.66 -6.87
C PRO A 8 -12.55 -14.44 -6.70
N LYS A 9 -12.10 -13.42 -5.96
CA LYS A 9 -12.84 -12.16 -5.75
C LYS A 9 -12.55 -11.11 -6.84
N GLY A 10 -11.81 -11.47 -7.90
CA GLY A 10 -11.42 -10.57 -8.97
C GLY A 10 -10.34 -9.55 -8.57
N ILE A 11 -9.70 -9.76 -7.43
CA ILE A 11 -8.74 -8.81 -6.84
C ILE A 11 -7.33 -9.22 -7.27
N LEU A 12 -6.70 -8.38 -8.08
CA LEU A 12 -5.31 -8.53 -8.48
C LEU A 12 -4.41 -7.77 -7.50
N ILE A 13 -3.59 -8.48 -6.73
CA ILE A 13 -2.60 -7.84 -5.85
C ILE A 13 -1.34 -7.60 -6.68
N TRP A 14 -1.07 -6.34 -6.98
CA TRP A 14 0.16 -5.97 -7.68
C TRP A 14 1.24 -5.60 -6.66
N VAL A 15 2.04 -6.59 -6.27
CA VAL A 15 3.26 -6.34 -5.49
C VAL A 15 4.31 -5.80 -6.45
N CYS A 16 4.41 -4.47 -6.53
CA CYS A 16 5.38 -3.83 -7.39
C CYS A 16 6.80 -4.08 -6.85
N ALA A 17 7.59 -4.93 -7.52
CA ALA A 17 9.02 -5.10 -7.26
C ALA A 17 9.84 -3.80 -7.45
N SER A 18 9.20 -2.70 -7.86
CA SER A 18 9.78 -1.38 -8.05
C SER A 18 10.34 -0.76 -6.77
N THR A 19 9.88 -1.16 -5.58
CA THR A 19 10.40 -0.62 -4.31
C THR A 19 11.89 -0.97 -4.12
N HIS A 20 12.31 -2.16 -4.56
CA HIS A 20 13.73 -2.58 -4.51
C HIS A 20 14.64 -1.81 -5.47
N ARG A 21 14.09 -0.98 -6.38
CA ARG A 21 14.89 -0.11 -7.27
C ARG A 21 15.14 1.28 -6.69
N LEU A 22 14.47 1.64 -5.60
CA LEU A 22 14.46 2.98 -5.03
C LEU A 22 15.25 3.11 -3.73
N ASP A 23 16.10 2.13 -3.40
CA ASP A 23 16.86 2.14 -2.14
C ASP A 23 18.34 2.51 -2.35
N PRO A 24 18.71 3.81 -2.39
CA PRO A 24 20.09 4.25 -2.40
C PRO A 24 20.53 4.59 -0.97
N PHE A 25 20.69 3.59 -0.10
CA PHE A 25 21.54 3.76 1.09
C PHE A 25 23.02 3.64 0.68
N VAL A 26 23.51 4.51 -0.21
CA VAL A 26 24.94 4.81 -0.34
C VAL A 26 25.09 6.28 -0.70
N HIS A 27 25.29 7.08 0.35
CA HIS A 27 26.04 8.34 0.45
C HIS A 27 25.98 9.40 -0.68
N ASP A 28 25.73 10.62 -0.20
CA ASP A 28 26.12 11.93 -0.74
C ASP A 28 25.36 12.53 -1.93
N GLY A 29 24.54 13.54 -1.60
CA GLY A 29 24.64 14.88 -2.20
C GLY A 29 24.00 15.13 -3.57
N LEU A 30 23.62 14.12 -4.33
CA LEU A 30 22.95 14.33 -5.62
C LEU A 30 21.48 13.89 -5.53
N LYS A 31 20.57 14.86 -5.58
CA LYS A 31 19.17 14.64 -5.97
C LYS A 31 19.18 14.01 -7.37
N LEU A 32 19.27 12.69 -7.45
CA LEU A 32 18.80 11.99 -8.63
C LEU A 32 17.35 12.42 -8.80
N VAL A 33 17.07 13.13 -9.89
CA VAL A 33 15.69 13.39 -10.30
C VAL A 33 15.09 12.03 -10.58
N ILE A 34 14.45 11.44 -9.58
CA ILE A 34 13.68 10.22 -9.73
C ILE A 34 12.59 10.59 -10.73
N ARG A 35 12.76 10.15 -11.99
CA ARG A 35 11.71 10.26 -13.00
C ARG A 35 10.57 9.39 -12.48
N SER A 36 9.61 10.03 -11.82
CA SER A 36 8.35 9.40 -11.47
C SER A 36 7.69 9.02 -12.78
N TYR A 37 7.71 7.74 -13.13
CA TYR A 37 6.86 7.25 -14.21
C TYR A 37 5.43 7.60 -13.80
N SER A 38 4.75 8.43 -14.59
CA SER A 38 3.32 8.67 -14.42
C SER A 38 2.62 7.36 -14.79
N TYR A 39 2.27 6.56 -13.79
CA TYR A 39 1.41 5.41 -13.98
C TYR A 39 -0.03 5.94 -14.01
N CYS A 40 -0.68 5.81 -15.16
CA CYS A 40 -2.07 6.18 -15.32
C CYS A 40 -2.92 4.94 -15.10
N VAL A 41 -3.83 5.02 -14.15
CA VAL A 41 -4.80 3.97 -13.87
C VAL A 41 -6.05 4.22 -14.73
N PRO A 42 -6.60 3.20 -15.41
CA PRO A 42 -7.66 3.39 -16.42
C PRO A 42 -9.03 3.77 -15.83
N SER A 43 -9.33 3.40 -14.58
CA SER A 43 -10.62 3.66 -13.94
C SER A 43 -10.51 3.64 -12.40
N PRO A 44 -11.50 4.22 -11.68
CA PRO A 44 -11.65 3.99 -10.25
C PRO A 44 -11.68 2.49 -9.94
N ASN A 45 -11.18 2.10 -8.76
CA ASN A 45 -11.19 0.72 -8.26
C ASN A 45 -10.30 -0.27 -9.03
N TYR A 46 -9.40 0.23 -9.88
CA TYR A 46 -8.52 -0.63 -10.67
C TYR A 46 -7.24 -1.02 -9.90
N VAL A 47 -6.68 -0.09 -9.13
CA VAL A 47 -5.52 -0.32 -8.24
C VAL A 47 -5.73 0.41 -6.92
N TRP A 48 -5.52 -0.29 -5.82
CA TRP A 48 -5.47 0.30 -4.49
C TRP A 48 -4.05 0.27 -3.94
N HIS A 49 -3.60 1.40 -3.41
CA HIS A 49 -2.40 1.47 -2.60
C HIS A 49 -2.76 1.27 -1.14
N ILE A 50 -2.18 0.24 -0.52
CA ILE A 50 -2.38 -0.05 0.90
C ILE A 50 -1.04 -0.04 1.59
N ASP A 51 -0.93 0.74 2.65
CA ASP A 51 0.30 0.90 3.41
C ASP A 51 0.06 0.90 4.92
N GLY A 52 1.06 0.41 5.65
CA GLY A 52 1.13 0.43 7.10
C GLY A 52 2.03 1.55 7.58
N ASN A 53 1.46 2.60 8.18
CA ASN A 53 2.22 3.66 8.81
C ASN A 53 2.61 3.27 10.25
N HIS A 54 3.92 3.12 10.46
CA HIS A 54 4.53 2.69 11.72
C HIS A 54 5.13 3.85 12.55
N LYS A 55 4.90 5.12 12.19
CA LYS A 55 5.46 6.26 12.93
C LYS A 55 5.04 6.30 14.41
N LEU A 56 3.87 5.72 14.72
CA LEU A 56 3.32 5.67 16.07
C LEU A 56 3.58 4.34 16.79
N ILE A 57 4.48 3.49 16.27
CA ILE A 57 4.73 2.15 16.83
C ILE A 57 5.25 2.19 18.27
N ARG A 58 5.92 3.28 18.68
CA ARG A 58 6.37 3.51 20.06
C ARG A 58 5.20 3.50 21.07
N TRP A 59 4.02 3.93 20.64
CA TRP A 59 2.79 3.90 21.43
C TRP A 59 1.93 2.66 21.16
N ARG A 60 2.48 1.66 20.46
CA ARG A 60 1.74 0.50 19.96
C ARG A 60 0.54 0.94 19.13
N ILE A 61 0.76 1.88 18.21
CA ILE A 61 -0.26 2.28 17.23
C ILE A 61 0.32 2.07 15.83
N VAL A 62 -0.36 1.27 15.04
CA VAL A 62 -0.08 1.05 13.62
C VAL A 62 -1.32 1.47 12.85
N ILE A 63 -1.16 2.45 11.96
CA ILE A 63 -2.24 2.93 11.11
C ILE A 63 -2.11 2.21 9.77
N ARG A 64 -3.12 1.46 9.35
CA ARG A 64 -3.19 0.90 8.01
C ARG A 64 -4.19 1.70 7.20
N GLY A 65 -3.75 2.21 6.06
CA GLY A 65 -4.56 3.01 5.16
C GLY A 65 -4.58 2.39 3.76
N GLY A 66 -5.72 2.49 3.09
CA GLY A 66 -5.89 2.17 1.68
C GLY A 66 -6.36 3.40 0.91
N ILE A 67 -5.79 3.65 -0.26
CA ILE A 67 -6.14 4.75 -1.16
C ILE A 67 -6.40 4.20 -2.56
N ASP A 68 -7.47 4.65 -3.20
CA ASP A 68 -7.72 4.39 -4.62
C ASP A 68 -6.74 5.18 -5.48
N ASP A 69 -6.03 4.51 -6.38
CA ASP A 69 -4.96 5.17 -7.13
C ASP A 69 -5.48 6.12 -8.21
N TYR A 70 -6.71 5.90 -8.70
CA TYR A 70 -7.35 6.78 -9.67
C TYR A 70 -7.89 8.05 -9.01
N SER A 71 -8.80 7.91 -8.04
CA SER A 71 -9.50 9.04 -7.39
C SER A 71 -8.72 9.68 -6.24
N ARG A 72 -7.67 9.01 -5.75
CA ARG A 72 -6.91 9.39 -4.53
C ARG A 72 -7.78 9.45 -3.27
N VAL A 73 -8.96 8.82 -3.29
CA VAL A 73 -9.88 8.71 -2.16
C VAL A 73 -9.40 7.62 -1.20
N ILE A 74 -9.55 7.88 0.10
CA ILE A 74 -9.23 6.90 1.15
C ILE A 74 -10.33 5.84 1.16
N VAL A 75 -9.99 4.61 0.78
CA VAL A 75 -10.90 3.44 0.77
C VAL A 75 -10.90 2.67 2.08
N ALA A 76 -9.85 2.84 2.90
CA ALA A 76 -9.79 2.25 4.23
C ALA A 76 -8.85 3.00 5.17
N LEU A 77 -9.23 3.03 6.45
CA LEU A 77 -8.37 3.51 7.53
C LEU A 77 -8.64 2.69 8.80
N LYS A 78 -7.64 1.94 9.27
CA LYS A 78 -7.78 1.06 10.44
C LYS A 78 -6.57 1.14 11.35
N LEU A 79 -6.80 1.39 12.63
CA LEU A 79 -5.76 1.31 13.65
C LEU A 79 -5.58 -0.13 14.15
N SER A 80 -4.35 -0.45 14.56
CA SER A 80 -3.97 -1.64 15.31
C SER A 80 -3.04 -1.29 16.44
N THR A 81 -2.93 -2.23 17.36
CA THR A 81 -1.84 -2.29 18.32
C THR A 81 -0.62 -3.10 17.87
N ASP A 82 -0.77 -3.86 16.79
CA ASP A 82 0.20 -4.83 16.26
C ASP A 82 0.40 -4.72 14.74
N ASN A 83 1.60 -5.11 14.28
CA ASN A 83 1.94 -5.20 12.85
C ASN A 83 1.78 -6.63 12.33
N CYS A 84 0.58 -7.20 12.44
CA CYS A 84 0.32 -8.54 11.93
C CYS A 84 -0.29 -8.50 10.52
N ALA A 85 0.19 -9.37 9.63
CA ALA A 85 -0.30 -9.49 8.26
C ALA A 85 -1.82 -9.80 8.19
N HIS A 86 -2.36 -10.56 9.15
CA HIS A 86 -3.79 -10.82 9.24
C HIS A 86 -4.62 -9.54 9.39
N LYS A 87 -4.09 -8.51 10.07
CA LYS A 87 -4.75 -7.22 10.20
C LYS A 87 -4.72 -6.43 8.90
N MET A 88 -3.67 -6.59 8.10
CA MET A 88 -3.58 -6.02 6.75
C MET A 88 -4.65 -6.62 5.85
N LEU A 89 -4.79 -7.94 5.85
CA LEU A 89 -5.87 -8.64 5.13
C LEU A 89 -7.25 -8.16 5.62
N SER A 90 -7.44 -8.06 6.94
CA SER A 90 -8.72 -7.56 7.47
C SER A 90 -9.01 -6.12 7.05
N CYS A 91 -7.98 -5.28 6.88
CA CYS A 91 -8.16 -3.92 6.39
C CYS A 91 -8.63 -3.96 4.95
N PHE A 92 -8.00 -4.81 4.13
CA PHE A 92 -8.34 -5.02 2.73
C PHE A 92 -9.77 -5.52 2.53
N GLU A 93 -10.19 -6.54 3.28
CA GLU A 93 -11.54 -7.11 3.15
C GLU A 93 -12.66 -6.17 3.62
N ASN A 94 -12.35 -5.23 4.51
CA ASN A 94 -13.30 -4.23 4.99
C ASN A 94 -13.17 -2.88 4.27
N CYS A 95 -12.28 -2.76 3.27
CA CYS A 95 -12.23 -1.58 2.42
C CYS A 95 -13.56 -1.41 1.72
N VAL A 96 -14.05 -0.18 1.64
CA VAL A 96 -15.27 0.16 0.91
C VAL A 96 -14.87 1.02 -0.28
N PHE A 97 -15.40 0.67 -1.45
CA PHE A 97 -15.38 1.51 -2.64
C PHE A 97 -16.74 2.17 -2.82
#